data_AF-A0A369PY26-F1
#
_entry.id   AF-A0A369PY26-F1
#
_cell.length_a   1.000
_cell.length_b   1.000
_cell.length_c   1.000
_cell.angle_alpha   90.00
_cell.angle_beta   90.00
_cell.angle_gamma   90.00
#
_symmetry.space_group_name_H-M   'P 1'
#
loop_
_entity.id
_entity.type
_entity.pdbx_description
1 polymer ?
#
loop_
_entity_poly.entity_id
_entity_poly.type
_entity_poly.pdbx_seq_one_letter_code
_entity_poly.pdbx_strand_id
1 'polypeptide(L)'
;MFVGLLIGIIAVLPVLFPGKQLFIDNFWVMFGFLAGITYVAYMLVDIGIKRDPEVGIMAIMGSIAVKMIFCMAFVLIYSIKTKGIGTVFLLNFFSLYLLFSVFEVYCLLRNLRHQNLK
;
A
#
# COMPACT_ATOMS: atom_id res chain seq x y z
N MET A 1 -6.60 7.64 9.09
CA MET A 1 -6.55 7.00 10.43
C MET A 1 -5.50 5.88 10.50
N PHE A 2 -5.55 4.86 9.62
CA PHE A 2 -4.62 3.71 9.67
C PHE A 2 -3.13 4.02 9.44
N VAL A 3 -2.80 5.00 8.59
CA VAL A 3 -1.41 5.40 8.31
C VAL A 3 -0.70 5.91 9.57
N GLY A 4 -1.38 6.71 10.40
CA GLY A 4 -0.79 7.22 11.64
C GLY A 4 -0.51 6.12 12.66
N LEU A 5 -1.39 5.12 12.76
CA LEU A 5 -1.19 3.95 13.62
C LEU A 5 -0.01 3.09 13.12
N LEU A 6 0.10 2.89 11.81
CA LEU A 6 1.26 2.24 11.17
C LEU A 6 2.57 2.95 11.48
N ILE A 7 2.61 4.28 11.33
CA ILE A 7 3.79 5.10 11.63
C ILE A 7 4.19 4.91 13.11
N GLY A 8 3.22 4.91 14.03
CA GLY A 8 3.47 4.65 15.45
C GLY A 8 4.10 3.28 15.70
N ILE A 9 3.56 2.21 15.10
CA ILE A 9 4.11 0.85 15.22
C ILE A 9 5.53 0.78 14.66
N ILE A 10 5.75 1.35 13.48
CA ILE A 10 7.06 1.36 12.81
C ILE A 10 8.09 2.13 13.63
N ALA A 11 7.70 3.23 14.29
CA ALA A 11 8.59 4.03 15.14
C ALA A 11 8.95 3.32 16.46
N VAL A 12 8.07 2.49 17.01
CA VAL A 12 8.29 1.77 18.27
C VAL A 12 9.06 0.45 18.08
N LEU A 13 8.93 -0.20 16.91
CA LEU A 13 9.61 -1.48 16.62
C LEU A 13 11.14 -1.48 16.83
N PRO A 14 11.90 -0.46 16.37
CA PRO A 14 13.35 -0.39 16.57
C PRO A 14 13.73 -0.27 18.04
N VAL A 15 12.89 0.36 18.85
CA VAL A 15 13.11 0.55 20.30
C VAL A 15 12.92 -0.77 21.05
N LEU A 16 11.99 -1.62 20.60
CA LEU A 16 11.72 -2.93 21.20
C LEU A 16 12.74 -4.01 20.81
N PHE A 17 13.39 -3.89 19.65
CA PHE A 17 14.37 -4.85 19.15
C PHE A 17 15.70 -4.17 18.78
N PRO A 18 16.44 -3.63 19.77
CA PRO A 18 17.73 -3.02 19.52
C PRO A 18 18.70 -4.07 18.94
N GLY A 19 19.42 -3.70 17.87
CA GLY A 19 20.48 -4.52 17.28
C GLY A 19 20.07 -5.47 16.14
N LYS A 20 18.80 -5.52 15.73
CA LYS A 20 18.37 -6.21 14.50
C LYS A 20 18.09 -5.21 13.38
N GLN A 21 18.61 -5.48 12.18
CA GLN A 21 18.27 -4.71 10.98
C GLN A 21 16.87 -5.09 10.49
N LEU A 22 15.85 -4.51 11.14
CA LEU A 22 14.44 -4.76 10.83
C LEU A 22 13.98 -4.03 9.56
N PHE A 23 14.52 -2.84 9.31
CA PHE A 23 14.13 -1.96 8.22
C PHE A 23 15.31 -1.73 7.28
N ILE A 24 15.00 -1.46 6.01
CA ILE A 24 15.99 -0.98 5.04
C ILE A 24 16.32 0.50 5.30
N ASP A 25 17.50 0.96 4.90
CA ASP A 25 17.94 2.35 5.13
C ASP A 25 16.95 3.38 4.55
N ASN A 26 16.37 3.07 3.38
CA ASN A 26 15.39 3.92 2.69
C ASN A 26 13.93 3.52 2.95
N PHE A 27 13.63 2.96 4.13
CA PHE A 27 12.31 2.41 4.43
C PHE A 27 11.19 3.45 4.30
N TRP A 28 11.44 4.68 4.72
CA TRP A 28 10.47 5.78 4.62
C TRP A 28 10.09 6.12 3.17
N VAL A 29 11.02 5.96 2.22
CA VAL A 29 10.73 6.17 0.79
C VAL A 29 9.78 5.08 0.29
N MET A 30 10.02 3.82 0.65
CA MET A 30 9.14 2.69 0.33
C MET A 30 7.75 2.87 0.97
N PHE A 31 7.71 3.24 2.25
CA PHE A 31 6.47 3.50 2.96
C PHE A 31 5.67 4.63 2.31
N GLY A 32 6.34 5.76 2.02
CA GLY A 32 5.72 6.92 1.37
C GLY A 32 5.20 6.58 -0.03
N PHE A 33 5.94 5.79 -0.81
CA PHE A 33 5.51 5.31 -2.12
C PHE A 33 4.25 4.45 -2.03
N LEU A 34 4.23 3.44 -1.15
CA LEU A 34 3.09 2.55 -0.95
C LEU A 34 1.86 3.28 -0.40
N ALA A 35 2.06 4.19 0.54
CA ALA A 35 0.99 5.03 1.08
C ALA A 35 0.43 5.96 0.00
N GLY A 36 1.30 6.59 -0.78
CA GLY A 36 0.93 7.51 -1.86
C GLY A 36 0.13 6.81 -2.96
N ILE A 37 0.62 5.67 -3.47
CA ILE A 37 -0.09 4.95 -4.54
C ILE A 37 -1.45 4.41 -4.05
N THR A 38 -1.53 3.94 -2.80
CA THR A 38 -2.78 3.47 -2.18
C THR A 38 -3.77 4.62 -1.99
N TYR A 39 -3.29 5.81 -1.65
CA TYR A 39 -4.14 7.00 -1.55
C TYR A 39 -4.70 7.42 -2.91
N VAL A 40 -3.85 7.42 -3.96
CA VAL A 40 -4.29 7.70 -5.34
C VAL A 40 -5.33 6.68 -5.80
N ALA A 41 -5.10 5.40 -5.55
CA ALA A 41 -6.05 4.33 -5.85
C ALA A 41 -7.40 4.57 -5.15
N TYR A 42 -7.39 4.91 -3.86
CA TYR A 42 -8.60 5.25 -3.12
C TYR A 42 -9.36 6.45 -3.74
N MET A 43 -8.66 7.52 -4.13
CA MET A 43 -9.30 8.67 -4.78
C MET A 43 -9.93 8.31 -6.12
N LEU A 44 -9.25 7.50 -6.95
CA LEU A 44 -9.79 7.05 -8.24
C LEU A 44 -11.09 6.27 -8.06
N VAL A 45 -11.13 5.39 -7.05
CA VAL A 45 -12.33 4.62 -6.75
C VAL A 45 -13.44 5.48 -6.16
N ASP A 46 -13.14 6.42 -5.26
CA ASP A 46 -14.15 7.32 -4.70
C ASP A 46 -14.83 8.16 -5.79
N ILE A 47 -14.07 8.57 -6.82
CA ILE A 47 -14.63 9.23 -8.01
C ILE A 47 -15.50 8.27 -8.83
N GLY A 48 -15.06 7.03 -9.05
CA GLY A 48 -15.80 6.02 -9.79
C GLY A 48 -17.13 5.63 -9.15
N ILE A 49 -17.12 5.43 -7.82
CA ILE A 49 -18.31 5.06 -7.03
C ILE A 49 -19.37 6.15 -7.04
N LYS A 50 -18.99 7.44 -7.08
CA LYS A 50 -19.94 8.56 -7.13
C LYS A 50 -20.74 8.65 -8.43
N ARG A 51 -20.26 8.04 -9.51
CA ARG A 51 -20.99 7.99 -10.79
C ARG A 51 -21.98 6.84 -10.80
N ASP A 52 -21.47 5.62 -10.63
CA ASP A 52 -22.28 4.40 -10.65
C ASP A 52 -21.61 3.28 -9.83
N PRO A 53 -22.37 2.42 -9.13
CA PRO A 53 -21.84 1.29 -8.38
C PRO A 53 -21.01 0.31 -9.25
N GLU A 54 -21.45 0.06 -10.48
CA GLU A 54 -20.76 -0.83 -11.43
C GLU A 54 -19.42 -0.24 -11.89
N VAL A 55 -19.39 1.07 -12.16
CA VAL A 55 -18.16 1.81 -12.49
C VAL A 55 -17.21 1.83 -11.29
N GLY A 56 -17.75 1.85 -10.07
CA GLY A 56 -16.99 1.68 -8.83
C GLY A 56 -16.22 0.36 -8.79
N ILE A 57 -16.84 -0.77 -9.14
CA ILE A 57 -16.16 -2.09 -9.17
C ILE A 57 -15.04 -2.09 -10.23
N MET A 58 -15.30 -1.57 -11.42
CA MET A 58 -14.29 -1.44 -12.46
C MET A 58 -13.12 -0.53 -12.03
N ALA A 59 -13.41 0.56 -11.34
CA ALA A 59 -12.39 1.46 -10.78
C ALA A 59 -11.54 0.76 -9.72
N ILE A 60 -12.12 -0.12 -8.88
CA ILE A 60 -11.36 -0.92 -7.91
C ILE A 60 -10.38 -1.84 -8.64
N MET A 61 -10.87 -2.63 -9.59
CA MET A 61 -10.02 -3.56 -10.34
C MET A 61 -8.90 -2.83 -11.08
N GLY A 62 -9.23 -1.70 -11.73
CA GLY A 62 -8.25 -0.85 -12.40
C GLY A 62 -7.22 -0.26 -11.43
N SER A 63 -7.65 0.22 -10.26
CA SER A 63 -6.75 0.80 -9.25
C SER A 63 -5.76 -0.23 -8.71
N ILE A 64 -6.21 -1.47 -8.45
CA ILE A 64 -5.36 -2.57 -8.01
C ILE A 64 -4.35 -2.94 -9.10
N ALA A 65 -4.79 -3.05 -10.35
CA ALA A 65 -3.90 -3.35 -11.48
C ALA A 65 -2.82 -2.28 -11.66
N VAL A 66 -3.20 -1.00 -11.63
CA VAL A 66 -2.27 0.13 -11.71
C VAL A 66 -1.28 0.09 -10.55
N LYS A 67 -1.77 -0.10 -9.32
CA LYS A 67 -0.92 -0.24 -8.12
C LYS A 67 0.09 -1.39 -8.26
N MET A 68 -0.34 -2.54 -8.78
CA MET A 68 0.56 -3.69 -9.01
C MET A 68 1.69 -3.33 -9.99
N ILE A 69 1.39 -2.67 -11.10
CA ILE A 69 2.38 -2.25 -12.09
C ILE A 69 3.40 -1.29 -11.46
N PHE A 70 2.93 -0.27 -10.74
CA PHE A 70 3.79 0.68 -10.05
C PHE A 70 4.66 0.02 -8.98
N CYS A 71 4.10 -0.93 -8.22
CA CYS A 71 4.82 -1.72 -7.24
C CYS A 71 5.93 -2.57 -7.87
N MET A 72 5.64 -3.24 -9.00
CA MET A 72 6.65 -4.00 -9.74
C MET A 72 7.76 -3.09 -10.28
N ALA A 73 7.40 -1.93 -10.86
CA ALA A 73 8.37 -0.96 -11.33
C ALA A 73 9.27 -0.44 -10.19
N PHE A 74 8.69 -0.14 -9.03
CA PHE A 74 9.45 0.29 -7.85
C PHE A 74 10.44 -0.77 -7.39
N VAL A 75 10.01 -2.03 -7.26
CA VAL A 75 10.90 -3.14 -6.87
C VAL A 75 12.03 -3.33 -7.89
N LEU A 76 11.73 -3.22 -9.19
CA LEU A 76 12.73 -3.34 -10.25
C LEU A 76 13.79 -2.22 -10.16
N ILE A 77 13.35 -0.96 -10.04
CA ILE A 77 14.24 0.20 -9.91
C ILE A 77 15.12 0.07 -8.67
N TYR A 78 14.54 -0.34 -7.54
CA TYR A 78 15.28 -0.51 -6.30
C TYR A 78 16.29 -1.66 -6.38
N SER A 79 15.91 -2.79 -7.00
CA SER A 79 16.79 -3.95 -7.21
C SER A 79 18.04 -3.58 -8.02
N ILE A 80 17.87 -2.81 -9.10
CA ILE A 80 18.99 -2.36 -9.96
C ILE A 80 19.92 -1.43 -9.19
N LYS A 81 19.39 -0.46 -8.43
CA LYS A 81 20.20 0.51 -7.67
C LYS A 81 20.99 -0.13 -6.53
N THR A 82 20.46 -1.19 -5.92
CA THR A 82 21.03 -1.77 -4.68
C THR A 82 21.88 -3.02 -4.95
N LYS A 83 22.20 -3.31 -6.22
CA LYS A 83 22.93 -4.52 -6.68
C LYS A 83 22.27 -5.84 -6.21
N GLY A 84 20.94 -5.90 -6.24
CA GLY A 84 20.17 -7.09 -5.88
C GLY A 84 19.11 -6.84 -4.81
N ILE A 85 18.25 -7.85 -4.60
CA ILE A 85 17.17 -7.82 -3.62
C ILE A 85 17.64 -8.50 -2.34
N GLY A 86 17.96 -7.71 -1.33
CA GLY A 86 18.21 -8.25 0.01
C GLY A 86 16.92 -8.81 0.62
N THR A 87 17.00 -9.90 1.38
CA THR A 87 15.84 -10.53 2.04
C THR A 87 15.08 -9.54 2.94
N VAL A 88 15.79 -8.62 3.60
CA VAL A 88 15.20 -7.56 4.42
C VAL A 88 14.33 -6.62 3.58
N PHE A 89 14.77 -6.22 2.38
CA PHE A 89 13.96 -5.40 1.48
C PHE A 89 12.68 -6.13 1.07
N LEU A 90 12.80 -7.41 0.68
CA LEU A 90 11.65 -8.18 0.22
C LEU A 90 10.59 -8.31 1.32
N LEU A 91 11.01 -8.64 2.54
CA LEU A 91 10.10 -8.73 3.69
C LEU A 91 9.43 -7.38 3.98
N ASN A 92 10.19 -6.29 4.04
CA ASN A 92 9.65 -4.96 4.27
C ASN A 92 8.62 -4.56 3.20
N PHE A 93 8.96 -4.76 1.93
CA PHE A 93 8.09 -4.43 0.82
C PHE A 93 6.82 -5.27 0.84
N PHE A 94 6.95 -6.58 0.99
CA PHE A 94 5.81 -7.50 0.93
C PHE A 94 4.88 -7.31 2.13
N SER A 95 5.42 -7.13 3.34
CA SER A 95 4.64 -6.84 4.53
C SER A 95 3.85 -5.54 4.39
N LEU A 96 4.49 -4.44 3.95
CA LEU A 96 3.79 -3.19 3.72
C LEU A 96 2.74 -3.32 2.61
N TYR A 97 3.11 -3.93 1.48
CA TYR A 97 2.22 -4.10 0.34
C TYR A 97 0.95 -4.86 0.72
N LEU A 98 1.08 -5.99 1.41
CA LEU A 98 -0.08 -6.78 1.88
C LEU A 98 -0.94 -5.96 2.84
N LEU A 99 -0.32 -5.30 3.81
CA LEU A 99 -1.01 -4.58 4.85
C LEU A 99 -1.81 -3.40 4.26
N PHE A 100 -1.19 -2.60 3.38
CA PHE A 100 -1.90 -1.54 2.63
C PHE A 100 -3.00 -2.10 1.74
N SER A 101 -2.77 -3.23 1.06
CA SER A 101 -3.77 -3.82 0.14
C SER A 101 -4.97 -4.41 0.87
N VAL A 102 -4.78 -5.05 2.02
CA VAL A 102 -5.89 -5.54 2.85
C VAL A 102 -6.74 -4.37 3.34
N PHE A 103 -6.12 -3.30 3.85
CA PHE A 103 -6.87 -2.12 4.29
C PHE A 103 -7.60 -1.43 3.14
N GLU A 104 -6.96 -1.30 1.99
CA GLU A 104 -7.55 -0.76 0.77
C GLU A 104 -8.78 -1.55 0.35
N VAL A 105 -8.64 -2.86 0.08
CA VAL A 105 -9.75 -3.73 -0.33
C VAL A 105 -10.88 -3.71 0.69
N TYR A 106 -10.57 -3.76 2.00
CA TYR A 106 -11.58 -3.68 3.05
C TYR A 106 -12.37 -2.37 3.01
N CYS A 107 -11.68 -1.23 2.86
CA CYS A 107 -12.31 0.09 2.81
C CYS A 107 -13.16 0.24 1.53
N LEU A 108 -12.65 -0.22 0.39
CA LEU A 108 -13.34 -0.16 -0.89
C LEU A 108 -14.60 -1.04 -0.91
N LEU A 109 -14.50 -2.28 -0.43
CA LEU A 109 -15.64 -3.19 -0.29
C LEU A 109 -16.71 -2.65 0.67
N ARG A 110 -16.30 -2.04 1.79
CA ARG A 110 -17.23 -1.44 2.75
C ARG A 110 -17.96 -0.24 2.15
N ASN A 111 -17.26 0.60 1.40
CA ASN A 111 -17.86 1.74 0.70
C ASN A 111 -18.86 1.27 -0.37
N LEU A 112 -18.50 0.26 -1.18
CA LEU A 112 -19.43 -0.32 -2.15
C LEU A 112 -20.66 -0.93 -1.49
N ARG A 113 -20.49 -1.69 -0.40
CA ARG A 113 -21.62 -2.30 0.32
C ARG A 113 -22.58 -1.23 0.87
N HIS A 114 -22.06 -0.12 1.36
CA HIS A 114 -22.91 0.97 1.86
C HIS A 114 -23.72 1.63 0.74
N GLN A 115 -23.17 1.75 -0.47
CA GLN A 115 -23.88 2.29 -1.63
C GLN A 115 -24.94 1.32 -2.18
N ASN A 116 -24.66 0.01 -2.22
CA ASN A 116 -25.62 -0.99 -2.70
C ASN A 116 -26.81 -1.20 -1.74
N LEU A 117 -26.68 -0.80 -0.48
CA LEU A 117 -27.75 -0.84 0.52
C LEU A 117 -28.61 0.44 0.55
N LYS A 118 -28.30 1.43 -0.30
CA LYS A 118 -28.95 2.74 -0.36
C LYS A 118 -29.78 2.85 -1.63
#